data_AF-A0A4Q2DK09-F1
#
_entry.id   AF-A0A4Q2DK09-F1
#
_cell.length_a   1.000
_cell.length_b   1.000
_cell.length_c   1.000
_cell.angle_alpha   90.00
_cell.angle_beta   90.00
_cell.angle_gamma   90.00
#
_symmetry.space_group_name_H-M   'P 1'
#
loop_
_entity.id
_entity.type
_entity.pdbx_description
1 polymer ?
#
loop_
_entity_poly.entity_id
_entity_poly.type
_entity_poly.pdbx_seq_one_letter_code
_entity_poly.pdbx_strand_id
1 'polypeptide(L)'
;MITLFDIPSNVPGKAWSLFMWPIIDVDDETGETNAALAESYDIAKYLDEAYPDTPKLFPTKKGELERLEKFAKQEFLAIWPPSYYLTVCKIMLPKFNPESQEPFSTSCAKDFLRGYGKDRLEDIPLSDEEAKDGWRKVKDGFNTLEEKLKGMDGKGQWFLGNEISFADLVIGAFLVSIWGVFGEGSSEWEDVRTWNGGRWGRFMASLDELCGYTAANQ
;
A
#
# COMPACT_ATOMS: atom_id res chain seq x y z
N MET A 1 -23.30 -7.17 -6.01
CA MET A 1 -22.10 -7.93 -5.53
C MET A 1 -20.80 -7.19 -5.90
N ILE A 2 -19.86 -6.94 -4.97
CA ILE A 2 -18.52 -6.37 -5.33
C ILE A 2 -17.63 -7.49 -5.88
N THR A 3 -17.40 -7.48 -7.19
CA THR A 3 -16.48 -8.41 -7.87
C THR A 3 -15.17 -7.72 -8.21
N LEU A 4 -14.06 -8.29 -7.73
CA LEU A 4 -12.71 -7.92 -8.15
C LEU A 4 -12.44 -8.59 -9.52
N PHE A 5 -12.28 -7.79 -10.57
CA PHE A 5 -11.96 -8.28 -11.90
C PHE A 5 -10.50 -8.01 -12.26
N ASP A 6 -9.84 -8.99 -12.90
CA ASP A 6 -8.71 -8.71 -13.78
C ASP A 6 -9.22 -7.89 -14.98
N ILE A 7 -8.87 -6.60 -15.04
CA ILE A 7 -9.16 -5.81 -16.24
C ILE A 7 -8.19 -6.25 -17.36
N PRO A 8 -8.69 -6.59 -18.56
CA PRO A 8 -7.84 -6.91 -19.70
C PRO A 8 -6.91 -5.76 -20.06
N SER A 9 -5.67 -6.09 -20.45
CA SER A 9 -4.56 -5.17 -20.73
C SER A 9 -4.75 -4.19 -21.91
N ASN A 10 -5.95 -4.13 -22.50
CA ASN A 10 -6.24 -3.40 -23.74
C ASN A 10 -6.99 -2.08 -23.53
N VAL A 11 -7.29 -1.70 -22.28
CA VAL A 11 -7.83 -0.36 -21.97
C VAL A 11 -6.67 0.66 -22.01
N PRO A 12 -6.71 1.71 -22.85
CA PRO A 12 -5.63 2.69 -22.93
C PRO A 12 -5.66 3.60 -21.69
N GLY A 13 -4.92 3.21 -20.66
CA GLY A 13 -4.64 4.01 -19.47
C GLY A 13 -3.24 3.66 -18.99
N LYS A 14 -2.34 4.65 -18.93
CA LYS A 14 -1.02 4.49 -18.33
C LYS A 14 -1.19 4.26 -16.82
N ALA A 15 -1.33 3.03 -16.36
CA ALA A 15 -1.48 2.75 -14.94
C ALA A 15 -0.97 1.34 -14.59
N TRP A 16 0.34 1.22 -14.42
CA TRP A 16 0.90 0.23 -13.50
C TRP A 16 1.33 0.99 -12.24
N SER A 17 0.35 1.51 -11.50
CA SER A 17 0.53 1.84 -10.09
C SER A 17 0.40 0.54 -9.32
N LEU A 18 1.29 0.31 -8.34
CA LEU A 18 1.48 -0.96 -7.64
C LEU A 18 0.25 -1.51 -6.87
N PHE A 19 -0.94 -0.89 -6.96
CA PHE A 19 -2.09 -1.18 -6.09
C PHE A 19 -3.47 -0.87 -6.71
N MET A 20 -3.77 -1.34 -7.93
CA MET A 20 -5.12 -1.15 -8.50
C MET A 20 -5.76 -2.47 -8.90
N TRP A 21 -6.57 -3.02 -8.00
CA TRP A 21 -7.67 -3.89 -8.39
C TRP A 21 -8.94 -3.03 -8.44
N PRO A 22 -9.51 -2.80 -9.63
CA PRO A 22 -10.70 -2.00 -9.79
C PRO A 22 -11.92 -2.77 -9.25
N ILE A 23 -12.93 -2.00 -8.84
CA ILE A 23 -14.25 -2.54 -8.53
C ILE A 23 -15.25 -2.10 -9.58
N ILE A 24 -16.21 -2.98 -9.85
CA ILE A 24 -17.44 -2.65 -10.54
C ILE A 24 -18.56 -2.98 -9.55
N ASP A 25 -19.33 -1.97 -9.16
CA ASP A 25 -20.57 -2.18 -8.42
C ASP A 25 -21.72 -2.29 -9.41
N VAL A 26 -22.43 -3.40 -9.34
CA VAL A 26 -23.59 -3.71 -10.18
C VAL A 26 -24.77 -3.98 -9.26
N ASP A 27 -25.89 -3.33 -9.57
CA ASP A 27 -27.17 -3.62 -8.94
C ASP A 27 -27.62 -5.02 -9.34
N ASP A 28 -27.76 -5.91 -8.36
CA ASP A 28 -28.08 -7.32 -8.59
C ASP A 28 -29.53 -7.53 -9.10
N GLU A 29 -30.43 -6.56 -8.91
CA GLU A 29 -31.83 -6.62 -9.36
C GLU A 29 -32.00 -6.08 -10.79
N THR A 30 -31.32 -4.99 -11.13
CA THR A 30 -31.46 -4.31 -12.43
C THR A 30 -30.36 -4.68 -13.43
N GLY A 31 -29.21 -5.15 -12.94
CA GLY A 31 -28.01 -5.38 -13.74
C GLY A 31 -27.30 -4.09 -14.17
N GLU A 32 -27.71 -2.93 -13.67
CA GLU A 32 -27.11 -1.65 -13.99
C GLU A 32 -25.78 -1.45 -13.23
N THR A 33 -24.80 -0.83 -13.90
CA THR A 33 -23.53 -0.46 -13.26
C THR A 33 -23.73 0.82 -12.45
N ASN A 34 -23.66 0.71 -11.14
CA ASN A 34 -23.72 1.83 -10.21
C ASN A 34 -22.39 2.59 -10.16
N ALA A 35 -21.26 1.86 -10.21
CA ALA A 35 -19.93 2.45 -10.18
C ALA A 35 -18.90 1.56 -10.88
N ALA A 36 -17.93 2.17 -11.55
CA ALA A 36 -16.74 1.50 -12.08
C ALA A 36 -15.52 2.34 -11.67
N LEU A 37 -14.80 1.89 -10.64
CA LEU A 37 -13.77 2.66 -9.96
C LEU A 37 -12.47 1.86 -9.93
N ALA A 38 -11.35 2.53 -10.15
CA ALA A 38 -10.04 1.88 -10.19
C ALA A 38 -9.06 2.42 -9.14
N GLU A 39 -9.27 3.64 -8.63
CA GLU A 39 -8.40 4.28 -7.64
C GLU A 39 -8.82 3.93 -6.22
N SER A 40 -7.91 3.40 -5.42
CA SER A 40 -8.22 2.91 -4.06
C SER A 40 -8.84 3.96 -3.14
N TYR A 41 -8.44 5.24 -3.29
CA TYR A 41 -9.05 6.36 -2.58
C TYR A 41 -10.52 6.55 -2.97
N ASP A 42 -10.82 6.56 -4.26
CA ASP A 42 -12.18 6.78 -4.77
C ASP A 42 -13.08 5.58 -4.45
N ILE A 43 -12.52 4.37 -4.51
CA ILE A 43 -13.18 3.14 -4.08
C ILE A 43 -13.56 3.24 -2.60
N ALA A 44 -12.59 3.54 -1.72
CA ALA A 44 -12.86 3.64 -0.29
C ALA A 44 -13.91 4.72 0.00
N LYS A 45 -13.84 5.86 -0.69
CA LYS A 45 -14.81 6.94 -0.51
C LYS A 45 -16.22 6.53 -0.95
N TYR A 46 -16.32 5.86 -2.10
CA TYR A 46 -17.58 5.30 -2.56
C TYR A 46 -18.16 4.29 -1.55
N LEU A 47 -17.32 3.41 -0.99
CA LEU A 47 -17.77 2.45 0.02
C LEU A 47 -18.25 3.13 1.31
N ASP A 48 -17.54 4.16 1.77
CA ASP A 48 -17.94 4.97 2.93
C ASP A 48 -19.33 5.62 2.72
N GLU A 49 -19.64 6.05 1.48
CA GLU A 49 -20.92 6.67 1.11
C GLU A 49 -22.04 5.63 0.90
N ALA A 50 -21.75 4.54 0.18
CA ALA A 50 -22.72 3.51 -0.18
C ALA A 50 -23.15 2.62 1.00
N TYR A 51 -22.27 2.45 1.99
CA TYR A 51 -22.50 1.56 3.14
C TYR A 51 -22.48 2.35 4.46
N PRO A 52 -23.56 3.08 4.82
CA PRO A 52 -23.60 3.96 5.99
C PRO A 52 -23.34 3.25 7.32
N ASP A 53 -23.69 1.97 7.44
CA ASP A 53 -23.58 1.17 8.67
C ASP A 53 -22.17 0.60 8.94
N THR A 54 -21.20 0.87 8.06
CA THR A 54 -19.81 0.44 8.22
C THR A 54 -18.95 1.51 8.91
N PRO A 55 -17.83 1.13 9.57
CA PRO A 55 -16.87 2.08 10.11
C PRO A 55 -16.38 3.06 9.04
N LYS A 56 -16.39 4.36 9.34
CA LYS A 56 -16.01 5.42 8.41
C LYS A 56 -14.51 5.63 8.36
N LEU A 57 -13.97 5.71 7.14
CA LEU A 57 -12.56 5.94 6.87
C LEU A 57 -12.24 7.41 6.61
N PHE A 58 -13.23 8.22 6.26
CA PHE A 58 -13.07 9.63 5.95
C PHE A 58 -13.64 10.54 7.05
N PRO A 59 -12.83 11.42 7.65
CA PRO A 59 -13.30 12.34 8.67
C PRO A 59 -14.18 13.43 8.07
N THR A 60 -15.16 13.90 8.85
CA THR A 60 -16.04 15.01 8.45
C THR A 60 -15.42 16.38 8.69
N LYS A 61 -14.45 16.48 9.61
CA LYS A 61 -13.75 17.75 9.87
C LYS A 61 -12.78 18.04 8.73
N LYS A 62 -12.98 19.19 8.09
CA LYS A 62 -12.19 19.65 6.94
C LYS A 62 -10.67 19.55 7.16
N GLY A 63 -10.16 19.98 8.31
CA GLY A 63 -8.73 19.94 8.60
C GLY A 63 -8.14 18.52 8.72
N GLU A 64 -8.92 17.58 9.26
CA GLU A 64 -8.52 16.16 9.34
C GLU A 64 -8.54 15.51 7.95
N LEU A 65 -9.54 15.84 7.13
CA LEU A 65 -9.65 15.36 5.75
C LEU A 65 -8.49 15.85 4.88
N GLU A 66 -8.20 17.16 4.92
CA GLU A 66 -7.07 17.75 4.17
C GLU A 66 -5.73 17.11 4.58
N ARG A 67 -5.54 16.84 5.87
CA ARG A 67 -4.35 16.15 6.39
C ARG A 67 -4.25 14.71 5.88
N LEU A 68 -5.36 13.95 5.94
CA LEU A 68 -5.43 12.58 5.43
C LEU A 68 -5.14 12.53 3.94
N GLU A 69 -5.77 13.39 3.15
CA GLU A 69 -5.58 13.44 1.70
C GLU A 69 -4.14 13.79 1.34
N LYS A 70 -3.55 14.79 2.00
CA LYS A 70 -2.15 15.17 1.80
C LYS A 70 -1.23 13.99 2.10
N PHE A 71 -1.45 13.30 3.22
CA PHE A 71 -0.66 12.13 3.58
C PHE A 71 -0.77 11.02 2.54
N ALA A 72 -1.99 10.56 2.24
CA ALA A 72 -2.22 9.40 1.40
C ALA A 72 -1.85 9.64 -0.08
N LYS A 73 -2.13 10.85 -0.61
CA LYS A 73 -1.96 11.14 -2.05
C LYS A 73 -0.59 11.74 -2.40
N GLN A 74 0.10 12.38 -1.45
CA GLN A 74 1.32 13.15 -1.77
C GLN A 74 2.54 12.71 -0.97
N GLU A 75 2.37 12.46 0.34
CA GLU A 75 3.52 12.27 1.23
C GLU A 75 3.95 10.80 1.35
N PHE A 76 3.00 9.87 1.39
CA PHE A 76 3.29 8.47 1.75
C PHE A 76 4.34 7.80 0.85
N LEU A 77 4.17 7.87 -0.48
CA LEU A 77 5.11 7.24 -1.42
C LEU A 77 6.50 7.88 -1.39
N ALA A 78 6.59 9.17 -1.03
CA ALA A 78 7.85 9.91 -0.96
C ALA A 78 8.69 9.57 0.29
N ILE A 79 8.12 8.83 1.25
CA ILE A 79 8.84 8.36 2.44
C ILE A 79 9.88 7.30 2.07
N TRP A 80 9.63 6.52 1.02
CA TRP A 80 10.44 5.36 0.69
C TRP A 80 11.49 5.68 -0.39
N PRO A 81 12.75 5.22 -0.21
CA PRO A 81 13.82 5.53 -1.16
C PRO A 81 13.67 4.72 -2.46
N PRO A 82 14.16 5.23 -3.61
CA PRO A 82 14.19 4.49 -4.88
C PRO A 82 14.84 3.10 -4.81
N SER A 83 15.88 2.94 -3.97
CA SER A 83 16.56 1.65 -3.78
C SER A 83 15.69 0.59 -3.10
N TYR A 84 14.77 1.00 -2.22
CA TYR A 84 13.78 0.08 -1.65
C TYR A 84 12.85 -0.45 -2.74
N TYR A 85 12.31 0.45 -3.56
CA TYR A 85 11.45 0.06 -4.68
C TYR A 85 12.15 -0.86 -5.67
N LEU A 86 13.41 -0.56 -6.03
CA LEU A 86 14.23 -1.42 -6.86
C LEU A 86 14.40 -2.82 -6.26
N THR A 87 14.69 -2.91 -4.95
CA THR A 87 14.85 -4.17 -4.22
C THR A 87 13.55 -4.98 -4.24
N VAL A 88 12.44 -4.36 -3.87
CA VAL A 88 11.11 -4.99 -3.85
C VAL A 88 10.72 -5.50 -5.24
N CYS A 89 10.85 -4.66 -6.27
CA CYS A 89 10.56 -5.06 -7.65
C CYS A 89 11.41 -6.27 -8.08
N LYS A 90 12.72 -6.29 -7.77
CA LYS A 90 13.59 -7.42 -8.12
C LYS A 90 13.22 -8.71 -7.38
N ILE A 91 12.78 -8.63 -6.13
CA ILE A 91 12.30 -9.79 -5.36
C ILE A 91 10.96 -10.31 -5.91
N MET A 92 10.08 -9.39 -6.34
CA MET A 92 8.77 -9.75 -6.89
C MET A 92 8.85 -10.36 -8.29
N LEU A 93 9.76 -9.87 -9.15
CA LEU A 93 9.87 -10.31 -10.54
C LEU A 93 9.84 -11.85 -10.70
N PRO A 94 10.70 -12.65 -10.04
CA PRO A 94 10.68 -14.11 -10.19
C PRO A 94 9.46 -14.79 -9.54
N LYS A 95 8.67 -14.08 -8.73
CA LYS A 95 7.46 -14.61 -8.07
C LYS A 95 6.21 -14.50 -8.95
N PHE A 96 6.22 -13.64 -9.97
CA PHE A 96 5.13 -13.55 -10.93
C PHE A 96 5.07 -14.77 -11.84
N ASN A 97 3.87 -15.06 -12.36
CA ASN A 97 3.72 -16.02 -13.44
C ASN A 97 4.56 -15.57 -14.66
N PRO A 98 5.01 -16.49 -15.54
CA PRO A 98 5.89 -16.14 -16.65
C PRO A 98 5.34 -15.04 -17.58
N GLU A 99 4.03 -15.00 -17.77
CA GLU A 99 3.35 -14.03 -18.65
C GLU A 99 3.39 -12.59 -18.10
N SER A 100 3.40 -12.41 -16.79
CA SER A 100 3.48 -11.08 -16.16
C SER A 100 4.89 -10.57 -15.94
N GLN A 101 5.93 -11.41 -16.01
CA GLN A 101 7.32 -11.02 -15.72
C GLN A 101 7.83 -9.94 -16.67
N GLU A 102 7.63 -10.13 -17.98
CA GLU A 102 8.13 -9.22 -19.02
C GLU A 102 7.45 -7.84 -18.98
N PRO A 103 6.10 -7.74 -18.94
CA PRO A 103 5.42 -6.47 -18.75
C PRO A 103 5.82 -5.77 -17.45
N PHE A 104 5.90 -6.52 -16.34
CA PHE A 104 6.29 -5.98 -15.04
C PHE A 104 7.72 -5.41 -15.06
N SER A 105 8.68 -6.16 -15.61
CA SER A 105 10.07 -5.72 -15.72
C SER A 105 10.18 -4.40 -16.50
N THR A 106 9.53 -4.34 -17.66
CA THR A 106 9.60 -3.17 -18.54
C THR A 106 8.93 -1.94 -17.91
N SER A 107 7.74 -2.09 -17.32
CA SER A 107 7.03 -0.96 -16.71
C SER A 107 7.75 -0.47 -15.44
N CYS A 108 8.24 -1.38 -14.59
CA CYS A 108 9.03 -1.00 -13.42
C CYS A 108 10.25 -0.16 -13.81
N ALA A 109 10.99 -0.56 -14.85
CA ALA A 109 12.18 0.15 -15.28
C ALA A 109 11.85 1.52 -15.92
N LYS A 110 10.85 1.59 -16.81
CA LYS A 110 10.55 2.79 -17.60
C LYS A 110 9.69 3.82 -16.91
N ASP A 111 8.71 3.38 -16.13
CA ASP A 111 7.71 4.26 -15.54
C ASP A 111 8.09 4.63 -14.11
N PHE A 112 8.52 3.63 -13.33
CA PHE A 112 8.72 3.78 -11.90
C PHE A 112 10.17 4.06 -11.50
N LEU A 113 11.13 3.36 -12.11
CA LEU A 113 12.56 3.42 -11.82
C LEU A 113 13.34 4.11 -12.94
N ARG A 114 12.67 4.99 -13.71
CA ARG A 114 13.23 5.68 -14.88
C ARG A 114 14.55 6.40 -14.63
N GLY A 115 14.81 6.81 -13.39
CA GLY A 115 16.06 7.45 -12.97
C GLY A 115 17.30 6.59 -13.17
N TYR A 116 17.16 5.27 -13.29
CA TYR A 116 18.25 4.34 -13.56
C TYR A 116 18.60 4.20 -15.06
N GLY A 117 17.76 4.72 -15.96
CA GLY A 117 18.05 4.76 -17.40
C GLY A 117 18.15 3.40 -18.08
N LYS A 118 17.37 2.41 -17.62
CA LYS A 118 17.29 1.07 -18.20
C LYS A 118 15.87 0.78 -18.68
N ASP A 119 15.76 -0.10 -19.67
CA ASP A 119 14.48 -0.51 -20.25
C ASP A 119 13.87 -1.72 -19.53
N ARG A 120 14.67 -2.46 -18.77
CA ARG A 120 14.29 -3.68 -18.06
C ARG A 120 14.80 -3.64 -16.62
N LEU A 121 14.03 -4.22 -15.71
CA LEU A 121 14.34 -4.23 -14.29
C LEU A 121 15.60 -5.04 -13.95
N GLU A 122 15.83 -6.16 -14.64
CA GLU A 122 17.02 -6.99 -14.44
C GLU A 122 18.32 -6.27 -14.82
N ASP A 123 18.25 -5.32 -15.77
CA ASP A 123 19.42 -4.57 -16.27
C ASP A 123 19.81 -3.42 -15.33
N ILE A 124 18.98 -3.10 -14.33
CA ILE A 124 19.31 -2.12 -13.31
C ILE A 124 20.22 -2.80 -12.27
N PRO A 125 21.46 -2.34 -12.07
CA PRO A 125 22.32 -2.89 -11.04
C PRO A 125 21.76 -2.56 -9.65
N LEU A 126 21.90 -3.51 -8.73
CA LEU A 126 21.65 -3.30 -7.30
C LEU A 126 22.79 -3.99 -6.55
N SER A 127 23.71 -3.20 -6.02
CA SER A 127 24.78 -3.72 -5.17
C SER A 127 24.27 -4.03 -3.75
N ASP A 128 24.96 -4.93 -3.05
CA ASP A 128 24.67 -5.22 -1.64
C ASP A 128 24.76 -3.96 -0.75
N GLU A 129 25.65 -3.03 -1.09
CA GLU A 129 25.81 -1.76 -0.37
C GLU A 129 24.60 -0.85 -0.59
N GLU A 130 24.11 -0.73 -1.83
CA GLU A 130 22.90 0.03 -2.15
C GLU A 130 21.64 -0.58 -1.51
N ALA A 131 21.55 -1.92 -1.48
CA ALA A 131 20.47 -2.62 -0.81
C ALA A 131 20.47 -2.36 0.71
N LYS A 132 21.63 -2.48 1.37
CA LYS A 132 21.79 -2.19 2.80
C LYS A 132 21.53 -0.72 3.14
N ASP A 133 22.02 0.20 2.31
CA ASP A 133 21.77 1.64 2.44
C ASP A 133 20.28 1.97 2.28
N GLY A 134 19.63 1.35 1.28
CA GLY A 134 18.20 1.41 1.07
C GLY A 134 17.41 0.94 2.29
N TRP A 135 17.77 -0.23 2.85
CA TRP A 135 17.10 -0.76 4.03
C TRP A 135 17.27 0.14 5.27
N ARG A 136 18.46 0.73 5.47
CA ARG A 136 18.67 1.73 6.53
C ARG A 136 17.74 2.93 6.35
N LYS A 137 17.59 3.44 5.13
CA LYS A 137 16.68 4.56 4.82
C LYS A 137 15.21 4.18 4.96
N VAL A 138 14.85 2.91 4.73
CA VAL A 138 13.49 2.41 5.01
C VAL A 138 13.17 2.55 6.50
N LYS A 139 14.12 2.22 7.39
CA LYS A 139 13.96 2.45 8.83
C LYS A 139 13.74 3.93 9.16
N ASP A 140 14.47 4.84 8.52
CA ASP A 140 14.25 6.29 8.67
C ASP A 140 12.86 6.71 8.17
N GLY A 141 12.37 6.07 7.10
CA GLY A 141 11.00 6.23 6.62
C GLY A 141 9.95 5.81 7.66
N PHE A 142 10.17 4.69 8.35
CA PHE A 142 9.31 4.28 9.48
C PHE A 142 9.38 5.25 10.66
N ASN A 143 10.55 5.82 10.98
CA ASN A 143 10.63 6.91 11.97
C ASN A 143 9.77 8.11 11.55
N THR A 144 9.83 8.48 10.27
CA THR A 144 9.01 9.56 9.70
C THR A 144 7.51 9.24 9.79
N LEU A 145 7.11 8.00 9.51
CA LEU A 145 5.72 7.56 9.70
C LEU A 145 5.30 7.67 11.16
N GLU A 146 6.10 7.20 12.10
CA GLU A 146 5.79 7.29 13.53
C GLU A 146 5.55 8.74 13.96
N GLU A 147 6.40 9.68 13.53
CA GLU A 147 6.23 11.11 13.79
C GLU A 147 4.93 11.65 13.21
N LYS A 148 4.60 11.26 11.96
CA LYS A 148 3.34 11.65 11.33
C LYS A 148 2.12 11.12 12.11
N LEU A 149 2.13 9.87 12.57
CA LEU A 149 1.03 9.32 13.38
C LEU A 149 0.89 10.01 14.75
N LYS A 150 1.99 10.47 15.37
CA LYS A 150 1.94 11.17 16.67
C LYS A 150 1.33 12.58 16.58
N GLY A 151 1.26 13.18 15.39
CA GLY A 151 1.08 14.62 15.16
C GLY A 151 -0.29 15.26 15.42
N MET A 152 -1.25 14.61 16.09
CA MET A 152 -2.44 15.33 16.60
C MET A 152 -2.44 15.38 18.13
N ASP A 153 -2.35 14.25 18.82
CA ASP A 153 -2.45 14.22 20.29
C ASP A 153 -1.43 13.30 20.99
N GLY A 154 -0.53 12.64 20.23
CA GLY A 154 0.32 11.56 20.74
C GLY A 154 -0.46 10.37 21.33
N LYS A 155 -1.78 10.34 21.13
CA LYS A 155 -2.73 9.37 21.67
C LYS A 155 -3.34 8.55 20.54
N GLY A 156 -3.62 7.29 20.83
CA GLY A 156 -4.23 6.36 19.88
C GLY A 156 -3.24 5.76 18.89
N GLN A 157 -3.61 4.62 18.31
CA GLN A 157 -2.72 3.86 17.44
C GLN A 157 -2.80 4.27 15.96
N TRP A 158 -3.88 4.96 15.59
CA TRP A 158 -4.26 5.30 14.22
C TRP A 158 -3.79 6.70 13.82
N PHE A 159 -3.85 6.99 12.53
CA PHE A 159 -3.36 8.23 11.93
C PHE A 159 -4.11 9.47 12.41
N LEU A 160 -5.42 9.32 12.68
CA LEU A 160 -6.28 10.34 13.27
C LEU A 160 -6.45 10.16 14.79
N GLY A 161 -5.60 9.35 15.42
CA GLY A 161 -5.61 9.08 16.86
C GLY A 161 -6.32 7.78 17.21
N ASN A 162 -7.56 7.88 17.72
CA ASN A 162 -8.30 6.72 18.23
C ASN A 162 -9.21 6.04 17.20
N GLU A 163 -9.42 6.67 16.04
CA GLU A 163 -10.29 6.14 14.97
C GLU A 163 -9.44 5.77 13.77
N ILE A 164 -9.75 4.61 13.18
CA ILE A 164 -9.14 4.17 11.92
C ILE A 164 -9.56 5.09 10.79
N SER A 165 -8.66 5.32 9.85
CA SER A 165 -8.91 6.15 8.68
C SER A 165 -8.34 5.52 7.41
N PHE A 166 -8.64 6.08 6.23
CA PHE A 166 -8.04 5.62 4.98
C PHE A 166 -6.51 5.65 5.01
N ALA A 167 -5.90 6.61 5.72
CA ALA A 167 -4.45 6.66 5.89
C ALA A 167 -3.88 5.41 6.60
N ASP A 168 -4.63 4.85 7.55
CA ASP A 168 -4.24 3.63 8.26
C ASP A 168 -4.32 2.40 7.36
N LEU A 169 -5.28 2.35 6.43
CA LEU A 169 -5.35 1.31 5.41
C LEU A 169 -4.18 1.38 4.43
N VAL A 170 -3.74 2.59 4.05
CA VAL A 170 -2.53 2.78 3.23
C VAL A 170 -1.29 2.23 3.95
N ILE A 171 -1.14 2.54 5.24
CA ILE A 171 -0.03 2.02 6.06
C ILE A 171 -0.13 0.49 6.20
N GLY A 172 -1.32 -0.03 6.48
CA GLY A 172 -1.59 -1.46 6.62
C GLY A 172 -1.28 -2.24 5.35
N ALA A 173 -1.78 -1.78 4.20
CA ALA A 173 -1.51 -2.39 2.91
C ALA A 173 -0.01 -2.43 2.59
N PHE A 174 0.73 -1.38 2.95
CA PHE A 174 2.17 -1.36 2.80
C PHE A 174 2.89 -2.38 3.71
N LEU A 175 2.47 -2.51 4.97
CA LEU A 175 3.01 -3.51 5.90
C LEU A 175 2.74 -4.94 5.42
N VAL A 176 1.51 -5.21 4.95
CA VAL A 176 1.15 -6.49 4.30
C VAL A 176 2.01 -6.74 3.06
N SER A 177 2.31 -5.70 2.27
CA SER A 177 3.18 -5.83 1.09
C SER A 177 4.60 -6.24 1.47
N ILE A 178 5.17 -5.68 2.53
CA ILE A 178 6.49 -6.09 3.04
C ILE A 178 6.44 -7.55 3.48
N TRP A 179 5.44 -7.92 4.26
CA TRP A 179 5.25 -9.30 4.72
C TRP A 179 5.12 -10.28 3.54
N GLY A 180 4.33 -9.97 2.52
CA GLY A 180 4.16 -10.83 1.34
C GLY A 180 5.40 -10.90 0.44
N VAL A 181 6.15 -9.80 0.31
CA VAL A 181 7.37 -9.74 -0.53
C VAL A 181 8.54 -10.42 0.14
N PHE A 182 8.80 -10.20 1.42
CA PHE A 182 9.96 -10.77 2.11
C PHE A 182 9.64 -12.10 2.80
N GLY A 183 8.40 -12.31 3.23
CA GLY A 183 7.92 -13.50 3.94
C GLY A 183 7.95 -13.34 5.46
N GLU A 184 7.10 -14.11 6.15
CA GLU A 184 6.92 -14.01 7.61
C GLU A 184 8.20 -14.30 8.42
N GLY A 185 8.99 -15.28 7.99
CA GLY A 185 10.23 -15.66 8.67
C GLY A 185 11.46 -14.85 8.24
N SER A 186 11.28 -13.77 7.49
CA SER A 186 12.41 -12.95 7.00
C SER A 186 12.95 -12.02 8.09
N SER A 187 14.25 -11.78 8.06
CA SER A 187 14.90 -10.77 8.91
C SER A 187 14.30 -9.38 8.70
N GLU A 188 13.91 -9.06 7.48
CA GLU A 188 13.33 -7.79 7.06
C GLU A 188 11.96 -7.57 7.70
N TRP A 189 11.13 -8.61 7.75
CA TRP A 189 9.85 -8.52 8.45
C TRP A 189 10.04 -8.37 9.97
N GLU A 190 10.98 -9.12 10.57
CA GLU A 190 11.28 -8.99 12.00
C GLU A 190 11.80 -7.61 12.39
N ASP A 191 12.66 -7.02 11.55
CA ASP A 191 13.11 -5.65 11.69
C ASP A 191 11.90 -4.69 11.76
N VAL A 192 11.03 -4.73 10.74
CA VAL A 192 9.84 -3.87 10.66
C VAL A 192 8.94 -4.05 11.88
N ARG A 193 8.68 -5.29 12.31
CA ARG A 193 7.84 -5.57 13.48
C ARG A 193 8.39 -4.96 14.77
N THR A 194 9.71 -4.90 14.92
CA THR A 194 10.38 -4.47 16.16
C THR A 194 10.74 -2.98 16.18
N TRP A 195 10.78 -2.31 15.03
CA TRP A 195 11.05 -0.88 14.94
C TRP A 195 10.06 -0.03 15.73
N ASN A 196 10.54 1.16 16.16
CA ASN A 196 9.76 2.13 16.94
C ASN A 196 9.14 1.51 18.20
N GLY A 197 9.91 0.65 18.89
CA GLY A 197 9.47 -0.04 20.10
C GLY A 197 8.32 -1.02 19.84
N GLY A 198 8.36 -1.74 18.72
CA GLY A 198 7.34 -2.70 18.33
C GLY A 198 6.04 -2.07 17.80
N ARG A 199 6.07 -0.81 17.37
CA ARG A 199 4.86 -0.08 16.95
C ARG A 199 4.15 -0.76 15.79
N TRP A 200 4.89 -1.14 14.75
CA TRP A 200 4.31 -1.66 13.52
C TRP A 200 3.78 -3.08 13.67
N GLY A 201 4.42 -3.89 14.53
CA GLY A 201 3.86 -5.18 14.94
C GLY A 201 2.51 -5.02 15.66
N ARG A 202 2.38 -4.07 16.60
CA ARG A 202 1.10 -3.77 17.26
C ARG A 202 0.05 -3.21 16.30
N PHE A 203 0.47 -2.33 15.39
CA PHE A 203 -0.41 -1.75 14.37
C PHE A 203 -1.04 -2.84 13.50
N MET A 204 -0.24 -3.79 13.02
CA MET A 204 -0.73 -4.94 12.26
C MET A 204 -1.69 -5.82 13.07
N ALA A 205 -1.35 -6.12 14.33
CA ALA A 205 -2.22 -6.92 15.19
C ALA A 205 -3.60 -6.27 15.40
N SER A 206 -3.63 -4.95 15.55
CA SER A 206 -4.90 -4.24 15.66
C SER A 206 -5.67 -4.11 14.36
N LEU A 207 -5.00 -4.06 13.20
CA LEU A 207 -5.69 -4.17 11.92
C LEU A 207 -6.30 -5.55 11.72
N ASP A 208 -5.59 -6.62 12.09
CA ASP A 208 -6.06 -8.01 12.04
C ASP A 208 -7.37 -8.16 12.85
N GLU A 209 -7.35 -7.68 14.10
CA GLU A 209 -8.52 -7.68 14.99
C GLU A 209 -9.71 -6.92 14.41
N LEU A 210 -9.47 -5.74 13.80
CA LEU A 210 -10.53 -4.94 13.17
C LEU A 210 -11.10 -5.59 11.90
N CYS A 211 -10.27 -6.24 11.11
CA CYS A 211 -10.70 -6.91 9.88
C CYS A 211 -11.37 -8.27 10.16
N GLY A 212 -11.37 -8.75 11.40
CA GLY A 212 -11.87 -10.08 11.75
C GLY A 212 -11.07 -11.21 11.08
N TYR A 213 -9.92 -10.89 10.49
CA TYR A 213 -8.95 -11.88 10.05
C TYR A 213 -8.24 -12.31 11.32
N THR A 214 -8.40 -13.56 11.71
CA THR A 214 -7.54 -14.12 12.74
C THR A 214 -6.42 -14.80 11.98
N ALA A 215 -5.23 -14.21 11.97
CA ALA A 215 -4.00 -14.92 11.57
C ALA A 215 -3.65 -16.10 12.52
N ALA A 216 -4.63 -16.61 13.29
CA ALA A 216 -4.53 -17.71 14.23
C ALA A 216 -4.95 -19.06 13.64
N ASN A 217 -5.22 -19.17 12.33
CA ASN A 217 -5.69 -20.42 11.69
C ASN A 217 -5.13 -20.69 10.27
N GLN A 218 -3.86 -20.35 9.99
CA GLN A 218 -3.13 -20.94 8.86
C GLN A 218 -1.71 -21.33 9.27
#